data_AF-A0A2U3KSB5-F1
#
_entry.id   AF-A0A2U3KSB5-F1
#
_cell.length_a   1.000
_cell.length_b   1.000
_cell.length_c   1.000
_cell.angle_alpha   90.00
_cell.angle_beta   90.00
_cell.angle_gamma   90.00
#
_symmetry.space_group_name_H-M   'P 1'
#
loop_
_entity.id
_entity.type
_entity.pdbx_description
1 polymer ?
#
loop_
_entity_poly.entity_id
_entity_poly.type
_entity_poly.pdbx_seq_one_letter_code
_entity_poly.pdbx_strand_id
1 'polypeptide(L)'
;MAGTLYVYQDANLTKQLKTLLKGGACAAPAARHAQTIIDRFADGGSCDPKLMGRLTRNGEARIKNCIKFDLVRGYRLVGMMLDQGIAFLYVGSHDECDRWISNNAGLEPILDKTRNKVAQMREKTDVETPVRAELEMDEPESDYDEVLLRDVTQQDLRKIFCGLFRKTLAGKGDEKC
;
A
#
# COMPACT_ATOMS: atom_id res chain seq x y z
N MET A 1 -2.18 -31.40 -6.19
CA MET A 1 -0.90 -31.17 -5.48
C MET A 1 -0.93 -29.78 -4.92
N ALA A 2 -0.83 -29.61 -3.60
CA ALA A 2 -0.64 -28.29 -3.01
C ALA A 2 0.77 -27.82 -3.41
N GLY A 3 0.84 -26.84 -4.31
CA GLY A 3 2.12 -26.27 -4.73
C GLY A 3 2.59 -25.25 -3.71
N THR A 4 3.85 -25.34 -3.30
CA THR A 4 4.48 -24.31 -2.47
C THR A 4 4.45 -22.95 -3.18
N LEU A 5 3.92 -21.93 -2.50
CA LEU A 5 3.93 -20.56 -3.00
C LEU A 5 5.13 -19.78 -2.46
N TYR A 6 5.64 -18.85 -3.29
CA TYR A 6 6.82 -18.06 -2.98
C TYR A 6 6.57 -16.55 -3.11
N VAL A 7 7.23 -15.79 -2.26
CA VAL A 7 7.37 -14.34 -2.35
C VAL A 7 8.77 -14.00 -2.82
N TYR A 8 8.87 -13.39 -3.99
CA TYR A 8 10.13 -12.88 -4.54
C TYR A 8 10.21 -11.38 -4.30
N GLN A 9 11.41 -10.89 -3.97
CA GLN A 9 11.70 -9.46 -3.93
C GLN A 9 12.92 -9.17 -4.80
N ASP A 10 12.78 -8.19 -5.69
CA ASP A 10 13.90 -7.67 -6.48
C ASP A 10 15.03 -7.18 -5.56
N ALA A 11 16.27 -7.41 -5.98
CA ALA A 11 17.46 -7.02 -5.23
C ALA A 11 17.48 -5.53 -4.85
N ASN A 12 16.92 -4.67 -5.72
CA ASN A 12 16.87 -3.23 -5.51
C ASN A 12 15.67 -2.79 -4.68
N LEU A 13 14.63 -3.61 -4.52
CA LEU A 13 13.45 -3.27 -3.73
C LEU A 13 13.83 -2.93 -2.29
N THR A 14 14.75 -3.69 -1.69
CA THR A 14 15.25 -3.40 -0.33
C THR A 14 15.92 -2.02 -0.25
N LYS A 15 16.64 -1.60 -1.30
CA LYS A 15 17.28 -0.27 -1.33
C LYS A 15 16.23 0.82 -1.49
N GLN A 16 15.25 0.62 -2.38
CA GLN A 16 14.15 1.57 -2.61
C GLN A 16 13.35 1.79 -1.33
N LEU A 17 12.95 0.72 -0.63
CA LEU A 17 12.26 0.79 0.67
C LEU A 17 13.06 1.60 1.70
N LYS A 18 14.37 1.35 1.81
CA LYS A 18 15.24 2.11 2.71
C LYS A 18 15.32 3.59 2.34
N THR A 19 15.35 3.92 1.05
CA THR A 19 15.33 5.31 0.57
C THR A 19 14.02 6.00 0.93
N LEU A 20 12.88 5.36 0.68
CA LEU A 20 11.56 5.90 1.04
C LEU A 20 11.39 6.06 2.56
N LEU A 21 11.88 5.12 3.37
CA LEU A 21 11.87 5.21 4.84
C LEU A 21 12.61 6.43 5.38
N LYS A 22 13.68 6.86 4.69
CA LYS A 22 14.45 8.07 5.02
C LYS A 22 13.83 9.34 4.43
N GLY A 23 12.76 9.22 3.65
CA GLY A 23 12.10 10.33 3.00
C GLY A 23 11.21 11.13 3.96
N GLY A 24 10.50 12.11 3.40
CA GLY A 24 9.62 13.01 4.15
C GLY A 24 8.31 12.36 4.62
N ALA A 25 7.41 13.21 5.12
CA ALA A 25 6.17 12.82 5.79
C ALA A 25 5.23 11.88 4.99
N CYS A 26 5.39 11.76 3.66
CA CYS A 26 4.61 10.86 2.80
C CYS A 26 5.33 9.55 2.47
N ALA A 27 6.64 9.63 2.23
CA ALA A 27 7.45 8.53 1.73
C ALA A 27 7.64 7.43 2.78
N ALA A 28 7.92 7.81 4.03
CA ALA A 28 8.18 6.84 5.08
C ALA A 28 6.93 6.00 5.45
N PRO A 29 5.72 6.58 5.59
CA PRO A 29 4.49 5.80 5.72
C PRO A 29 4.24 4.86 4.53
N ALA A 30 4.48 5.32 3.29
CA ALA A 30 4.30 4.48 2.10
C ALA A 30 5.25 3.27 2.10
N ALA A 31 6.50 3.45 2.52
CA ALA A 31 7.44 2.33 2.66
C ALA A 31 7.01 1.31 3.71
N ARG A 32 6.48 1.77 4.85
CA ARG A 32 5.93 0.89 5.89
C ARG A 32 4.72 0.11 5.36
N HIS A 33 3.82 0.79 4.66
CA HIS A 33 2.66 0.14 4.05
C HIS A 33 3.07 -0.92 3.02
N ALA A 34 4.05 -0.62 2.16
CA ALA A 34 4.60 -1.59 1.23
C ALA A 34 5.19 -2.82 1.95
N GLN A 35 5.95 -2.60 3.03
CA GLN A 35 6.50 -3.70 3.83
C GLN A 35 5.39 -4.55 4.46
N THR A 36 4.34 -3.95 5.00
CA THR A 36 3.18 -4.67 5.54
C THR A 36 2.52 -5.57 4.48
N ILE A 37 2.35 -5.09 3.25
CA ILE A 37 1.81 -5.92 2.16
C ILE A 37 2.73 -7.11 1.91
N ILE A 38 4.03 -6.88 1.76
CA ILE A 38 5.02 -7.94 1.52
C ILE A 38 5.00 -8.99 2.64
N ASP A 39 4.95 -8.54 3.90
CA ASP A 39 4.94 -9.42 5.07
C ASP A 39 3.65 -10.23 5.14
N ARG A 40 2.49 -9.65 4.81
CA ARG A 40 1.20 -10.38 4.74
C ARG A 40 1.23 -11.53 3.73
N PHE A 41 1.87 -11.34 2.58
CA PHE A 41 2.08 -12.42 1.63
C PHE A 41 3.06 -13.47 2.18
N ALA A 42 4.15 -13.06 2.83
CA ALA A 42 5.13 -13.99 3.41
C ALA A 42 4.54 -14.85 4.55
N ASP A 43 3.64 -14.27 5.35
CA ASP A 43 2.92 -14.95 6.44
C ASP A 43 1.78 -15.86 5.95
N GLY A 44 1.55 -15.91 4.63
CA GLY A 44 0.71 -16.88 3.93
C GLY A 44 -0.75 -16.91 4.34
N GLY A 45 -1.36 -15.72 4.42
CA GLY A 45 -2.81 -15.58 4.59
C GLY A 45 -3.64 -15.92 3.34
N SER A 46 -3.20 -15.48 2.16
CA SER A 46 -3.81 -15.79 0.86
C SER A 46 -2.88 -15.35 -0.28
N CYS A 47 -3.03 -15.95 -1.46
CA CYS A 47 -2.36 -15.51 -2.68
C CYS A 47 -3.16 -14.45 -3.45
N ASP A 48 -4.40 -14.16 -3.05
CA ASP A 48 -5.22 -13.13 -3.69
C ASP A 48 -4.68 -11.73 -3.34
N PRO A 49 -4.16 -10.97 -4.33
CA PRO A 49 -3.62 -9.64 -4.08
C PRO A 49 -4.63 -8.67 -3.51
N LYS A 50 -5.93 -8.83 -3.81
CA LYS A 50 -6.98 -7.95 -3.29
C LYS A 50 -7.17 -8.07 -1.79
N LEU A 51 -6.85 -9.23 -1.22
CA LEU A 51 -6.92 -9.47 0.23
C LEU A 51 -5.68 -8.94 0.96
N MET A 52 -4.57 -8.71 0.25
CA MET A 52 -3.31 -8.28 0.85
C MET A 52 -3.17 -6.76 0.91
N GLY A 53 -3.78 -6.05 -0.04
CA GLY A 53 -3.82 -4.58 -0.07
C GLY A 53 -4.67 -4.01 -1.20
N ARG A 54 -4.88 -2.70 -1.16
CA ARG A 54 -5.66 -1.99 -2.18
C ARG A 54 -4.91 -1.97 -3.51
N LEU A 55 -5.53 -2.51 -4.56
CA LEU A 55 -4.99 -2.43 -5.91
C LEU A 55 -5.38 -1.11 -6.58
N THR A 56 -4.56 -0.65 -7.53
CA THR A 56 -4.97 0.45 -8.41
C THR A 56 -6.12 0.00 -9.31
N ARG A 57 -7.07 0.90 -9.62
CA ARG A 57 -8.26 0.58 -10.44
C ARG A 57 -7.96 -0.06 -11.79
N ASN A 58 -6.87 0.36 -12.43
CA ASN A 58 -6.48 -0.13 -13.74
C ASN A 58 -5.28 -1.07 -13.61
N GLY A 59 -5.40 -2.27 -14.19
CA GLY A 59 -4.26 -3.16 -14.39
C GLY A 59 -3.19 -2.50 -15.26
N GLU A 60 -2.00 -3.12 -15.32
CA GLU A 60 -0.89 -2.60 -16.10
C GLU A 60 -0.66 -3.44 -17.36
N ALA A 61 -1.10 -2.95 -18.53
CA ALA A 61 -1.06 -3.72 -19.77
C ALA A 61 0.35 -3.86 -20.38
N ARG A 62 1.28 -2.98 -20.02
CA ARG A 62 2.66 -2.97 -20.56
C ARG A 62 3.49 -4.17 -20.08
N ILE A 63 3.09 -4.79 -18.98
CA ILE A 63 3.81 -5.92 -18.37
C ILE A 63 2.76 -6.97 -17.99
N LYS A 64 2.90 -8.18 -18.54
CA LYS A 64 1.96 -9.28 -18.27
C LYS A 64 1.92 -9.61 -16.78
N ASN A 65 0.73 -9.87 -16.25
CA ASN A 65 0.49 -10.20 -14.84
C ASN A 65 0.96 -9.14 -13.84
N CYS A 66 1.24 -7.91 -14.29
CA CYS A 66 1.65 -6.83 -13.41
C CYS A 66 0.45 -6.32 -12.61
N ILE A 67 0.68 -6.19 -11.31
CA ILE A 67 -0.26 -5.60 -10.35
C ILE A 67 0.39 -4.42 -9.65
N LYS A 68 -0.44 -3.45 -9.26
CA LYS A 68 0.02 -2.26 -8.54
C LYS A 68 -0.83 -2.10 -7.30
N PHE A 69 -0.18 -2.01 -6.14
CA PHE A 69 -0.83 -1.64 -4.89
C PHE A 69 -0.78 -0.13 -4.74
N ASP A 70 -1.90 0.47 -4.38
CA ASP A 70 -1.98 1.87 -4.00
C ASP A 70 -1.54 2.01 -2.55
N LEU A 71 -0.41 2.69 -2.34
CA LEU A 71 0.15 2.94 -1.01
C LEU A 71 -0.35 4.25 -0.40
N VAL A 72 -1.33 4.90 -1.05
CA VAL A 72 -1.87 6.23 -0.74
C VAL A 72 -0.85 7.35 -1.02
N ARG A 73 -1.33 8.59 -1.13
CA ARG A 73 -0.51 9.81 -1.31
C ARG A 73 0.39 9.79 -2.53
N GLY A 74 -0.02 9.09 -3.58
CA GLY A 74 0.70 9.04 -4.83
C GLY A 74 1.89 8.08 -4.84
N TYR A 75 1.96 7.11 -3.94
CA TYR A 75 2.96 6.03 -3.97
C TYR A 75 2.34 4.71 -4.42
N ARG A 76 3.12 3.88 -5.13
CA ARG A 76 2.71 2.52 -5.54
C ARG A 76 3.79 1.51 -5.22
N LEU A 77 3.34 0.28 -4.97
CA LEU A 77 4.17 -0.92 -4.97
C LEU A 77 3.83 -1.71 -6.24
N VAL A 78 4.83 -1.97 -7.06
CA VAL A 78 4.72 -2.75 -8.29
C VAL A 78 5.06 -4.20 -7.96
N GLY A 79 4.10 -5.08 -8.27
CA GLY A 79 4.26 -6.53 -8.17
C GLY A 79 3.91 -7.22 -9.47
N MET A 80 4.23 -8.51 -9.55
CA MET A 80 3.87 -9.37 -10.66
C MET A 80 3.40 -10.71 -10.15
N MET A 81 2.24 -11.16 -10.63
CA MET A 81 1.70 -12.48 -10.31
C MET A 81 2.40 -13.56 -11.14
N LEU A 82 2.77 -14.63 -10.45
CA LEU A 82 3.45 -15.80 -10.98
C LEU A 82 2.58 -17.03 -10.76
N ASP A 83 2.85 -18.10 -11.50
CA ASP A 83 2.11 -19.36 -11.33
C ASP A 83 2.26 -19.93 -9.90
N GLN A 84 3.41 -19.68 -9.25
CA GLN A 84 3.72 -20.15 -7.89
C GLN A 84 4.04 -18.99 -6.93
N GLY A 85 3.31 -17.88 -7.05
CA GLY A 85 3.34 -16.80 -6.05
C GLY A 85 3.40 -15.39 -6.64
N ILE A 86 4.20 -14.53 -6.02
CA ILE A 86 4.27 -13.10 -6.37
C ILE A 86 5.70 -12.59 -6.31
N ALA A 87 6.07 -11.74 -7.27
CA ALA A 87 7.32 -10.97 -7.24
C ALA A 87 7.05 -9.49 -7.00
N PHE A 88 7.69 -8.90 -6.01
CA PHE A 88 7.72 -7.45 -5.77
C PHE A 88 8.95 -6.84 -6.42
N LEU A 89 8.72 -5.88 -7.32
CA LEU A 89 9.74 -5.43 -8.27
C LEU A 89 10.19 -4.00 -8.00
N TYR A 90 9.26 -3.12 -7.64
CA TYR A 90 9.57 -1.70 -7.47
C TYR A 90 8.64 -1.02 -6.48
N VAL A 91 9.13 -0.01 -5.76
CA VAL A 91 8.31 0.89 -4.94
C VAL A 91 8.77 2.34 -5.13
N GLY A 92 7.80 3.25 -5.29
CA GLY A 92 8.08 4.67 -5.50
C GLY A 92 6.82 5.51 -5.70
N SER A 93 7.00 6.76 -6.11
CA SER A 93 5.88 7.64 -6.50
C SER A 93 5.19 7.17 -7.78
N HIS A 94 4.08 7.82 -8.15
CA HIS A 94 3.37 7.59 -9.42
C HIS A 94 4.31 7.56 -10.60
N ASP A 95 5.03 8.66 -10.78
CA ASP A 95 5.78 8.93 -11.99
C ASP A 95 7.03 8.05 -12.04
N GLU A 96 7.62 7.75 -10.88
CA GLU A 96 8.72 6.80 -10.77
C GLU A 96 8.28 5.38 -11.13
N CYS A 97 7.12 4.94 -10.64
CA CYS A 97 6.58 3.62 -10.98
C CYS A 97 6.21 3.54 -12.47
N ASP A 98 5.58 4.58 -13.02
CA ASP A 98 5.20 4.62 -14.43
C ASP A 98 6.42 4.61 -15.36
N ARG A 99 7.46 5.35 -14.99
CA ARG A 99 8.76 5.33 -15.68
C ARG A 99 9.42 3.96 -15.57
N TRP A 100 9.41 3.35 -14.38
CA TRP A 100 9.97 2.01 -14.20
C TRP A 100 9.25 0.99 -15.08
N ILE A 101 7.91 1.01 -15.11
CA ILE A 101 7.12 0.11 -15.95
C ILE A 101 7.44 0.33 -17.43
N SER A 102 7.51 1.59 -17.88
CA SER A 102 7.82 1.91 -19.27
C SER A 102 9.19 1.40 -19.69
N ASN A 103 10.19 1.50 -18.80
CA ASN A 103 11.55 0.99 -19.06
C ASN A 103 11.64 -0.54 -19.00
N ASN A 104 10.66 -1.20 -18.40
CA ASN A 104 10.59 -2.66 -18.25
C ASN A 104 9.38 -3.24 -19.01
N ALA A 105 8.91 -2.54 -20.05
CA ALA A 105 7.80 -3.03 -20.87
C ALA A 105 8.17 -4.36 -21.53
N GLY A 106 7.25 -5.32 -21.53
CA GLY A 106 7.51 -6.68 -22.01
C GLY A 106 8.42 -7.52 -21.11
N LEU A 107 8.71 -7.08 -19.88
CA LEU A 107 9.48 -7.87 -18.93
C LEU A 107 8.75 -9.18 -18.59
N GLU A 108 9.41 -10.28 -18.93
CA GLU A 108 9.09 -11.60 -18.39
C GLU A 108 10.07 -11.89 -17.23
N PRO A 109 9.57 -12.19 -16.03
CA PRO A 109 10.42 -12.35 -14.87
C PRO A 109 11.21 -13.64 -14.99
N ILE A 110 12.51 -13.53 -15.27
CA ILE A 110 13.45 -14.61 -14.99
C ILE A 110 13.62 -14.64 -13.47
N LEU A 111 12.96 -15.59 -12.81
CA LEU A 111 13.03 -15.78 -11.36
C LEU A 111 14.38 -16.39 -10.98
N ASP A 112 15.43 -15.56 -11.05
CA ASP A 112 16.76 -15.94 -10.65
C ASP A 112 16.89 -15.88 -9.13
N LYS A 113 16.92 -17.07 -8.50
CA LYS A 113 17.10 -17.24 -7.05
C LYS A 113 18.43 -16.67 -6.53
N THR A 114 19.41 -16.42 -7.40
CA THR A 114 20.70 -15.84 -7.00
C THR A 114 20.66 -14.33 -6.83
N ARG A 115 19.75 -13.63 -7.54
CA ARG A 115 19.57 -12.18 -7.45
C ARG A 115 18.45 -11.76 -6.52
N ASN A 116 17.36 -12.51 -6.49
CA ASN A 116 16.15 -12.12 -5.78
C ASN A 116 16.09 -12.75 -4.39
N LYS A 117 15.60 -12.00 -3.41
CA LYS A 117 15.25 -12.60 -2.12
C LYS A 117 14.00 -13.45 -2.31
N VAL A 118 14.04 -14.70 -1.86
CA VAL A 118 12.93 -15.63 -1.96
C VAL A 118 12.53 -16.06 -0.57
N ALA A 119 11.26 -15.89 -0.23
CA ALA A 119 10.64 -16.45 0.97
C ALA A 119 9.53 -17.41 0.56
N GLN A 120 9.45 -18.56 1.22
CA GLN A 120 8.29 -19.44 1.10
C GLN A 120 7.14 -18.82 1.88
N MET A 121 5.94 -18.80 1.29
CA MET A 121 4.74 -18.41 2.03
C MET A 121 4.46 -19.46 3.11
N ARG A 122 4.25 -19.00 4.35
CA ARG A 122 3.90 -19.89 5.47
C ARG A 122 2.50 -20.44 5.26
N GLU A 123 2.32 -21.75 5.15
CA GLU A 123 0.98 -22.33 5.16
C GLU A 123 0.34 -22.07 6.53
N LYS A 124 -0.74 -21.27 6.56
CA LYS A 124 -1.59 -21.19 7.74
C LYS A 124 -2.47 -22.43 7.77
N THR A 125 -2.08 -23.41 8.58
CA THR A 125 -3.02 -24.42 9.10
C THR A 125 -3.94 -23.72 10.09
N ASP A 126 -5.05 -23.20 9.60
CA ASP A 126 -6.39 -23.47 10.14
C ASP A 126 -7.44 -22.55 9.49
N VAL A 127 -8.58 -23.18 9.22
CA VAL A 127 -9.71 -22.69 8.46
C VAL A 127 -10.50 -21.68 9.29
N GLU A 128 -10.54 -20.43 8.87
CA GLU A 128 -11.73 -19.60 9.05
C GLU A 128 -12.20 -19.16 7.66
N THR A 129 -13.27 -19.82 7.21
CA THR A 129 -13.97 -19.46 5.97
C THR A 129 -14.74 -18.17 6.25
N PRO A 130 -14.47 -17.04 5.58
CA PRO A 130 -15.41 -15.94 5.63
C PRO A 130 -16.59 -16.35 4.75
N VAL A 131 -17.76 -16.41 5.38
CA VAL A 131 -19.04 -16.61 4.72
C VAL A 131 -19.16 -15.66 3.53
N ARG A 132 -19.47 -16.24 2.36
CA ARG A 132 -19.77 -15.52 1.13
C ARG A 132 -21.01 -14.66 1.35
N ALA A 133 -20.82 -13.39 1.66
CA ALA A 133 -21.88 -12.39 1.59
C ALA A 133 -21.91 -11.84 0.15
N GLU A 134 -23.04 -12.03 -0.51
CA GLU A 134 -23.34 -11.42 -1.80
C GLU A 134 -23.42 -9.90 -1.63
N LEU A 135 -22.66 -9.22 -2.50
CA LEU A 135 -22.59 -7.80 -2.81
C LEU A 135 -23.74 -6.90 -2.30
N GLU A 136 -23.43 -6.06 -1.31
CA GLU A 136 -23.72 -4.62 -1.38
C GLU A 136 -22.40 -3.87 -1.21
N MET A 137 -22.04 -3.10 -2.23
CA MET A 137 -20.83 -2.29 -2.28
C MET A 137 -21.00 -1.05 -1.41
N ASP A 138 -20.68 -1.15 -0.13
CA ASP A 138 -20.13 -0.02 0.62
C ASP A 138 -18.61 -0.19 0.64
N GLU A 139 -17.87 0.81 0.14
CA GLU A 139 -16.42 0.89 0.29
C GLU A 139 -16.09 0.73 1.78
N PRO A 140 -15.37 -0.32 2.22
CA PRO A 140 -14.85 -0.30 3.57
C PRO A 140 -13.79 0.80 3.63
N GLU A 141 -14.13 1.89 4.31
CA GLU A 141 -13.16 2.88 4.79
C GLU A 141 -12.10 2.10 5.58
N SER A 142 -10.89 2.02 5.02
CA SER A 142 -9.85 1.11 5.50
C SER A 142 -9.40 1.52 6.89
N ASP A 143 -9.08 0.52 7.71
CA ASP A 143 -8.30 0.61 8.95
C ASP A 143 -7.01 1.46 8.85
N TYR A 144 -6.54 1.79 7.64
CA TYR A 144 -5.43 2.70 7.41
C TYR A 144 -5.76 4.13 7.85
N ASP A 145 -6.97 4.62 7.61
CA ASP A 145 -7.38 5.94 8.09
C ASP A 145 -7.40 5.94 9.61
N GLU A 146 -7.88 4.88 10.25
CA GLU A 146 -7.74 4.71 11.70
C GLU A 146 -6.27 4.69 12.14
N VAL A 147 -5.40 3.93 11.47
CA VAL A 147 -3.96 3.87 11.80
C VAL A 147 -3.29 5.22 11.63
N LEU A 148 -3.66 6.00 10.62
CA LEU A 148 -3.12 7.33 10.35
C LEU A 148 -3.69 8.39 11.32
N LEU A 149 -4.95 8.26 11.72
CA LEU A 149 -5.65 9.16 12.63
C LEU A 149 -5.37 8.88 14.11
N ARG A 150 -4.87 7.68 14.46
CA ARG A 150 -4.49 7.30 15.84
C ARG A 150 -3.56 8.31 16.51
N ASP A 151 -2.65 8.89 15.75
CA ASP A 151 -1.64 9.82 16.26
C ASP A 151 -2.03 11.30 16.07
N VAL A 152 -3.19 11.59 15.47
CA VAL A 152 -3.66 12.97 15.27
C VAL A 152 -4.31 13.48 16.54
N THR A 153 -3.67 14.44 17.20
CA THR A 153 -4.22 15.02 18.44
C THR A 153 -5.17 16.19 18.15
N GLN A 154 -6.01 16.52 19.13
CA GLN A 154 -6.82 17.74 19.09
C GLN A 154 -5.98 19.02 18.98
N GLN A 155 -4.73 19.00 19.42
CA GLN A 155 -3.82 20.13 19.28
C GLN A 155 -3.40 20.33 17.82
N ASP A 156 -3.20 19.25 17.08
CA ASP A 156 -2.83 19.31 15.66
C ASP A 156 -3.98 19.82 14.80
N LEU A 157 -5.20 19.38 15.11
CA LEU A 157 -6.41 19.89 14.48
C LEU A 157 -6.60 21.38 14.74
N ARG A 158 -6.37 21.86 15.98
CA ARG A 158 -6.46 23.29 16.31
C ARG A 158 -5.41 24.15 15.60
N LYS A 159 -4.22 23.60 15.31
CA LYS A 159 -3.18 24.31 14.54
C LYS A 159 -3.58 24.44 13.07
N ILE A 160 -4.07 23.36 12.46
CA ILE A 160 -4.48 23.31 11.05
C ILE A 160 -5.73 24.16 10.82
N PHE A 161 -6.73 24.02 11.70
CA PHE A 161 -8.02 24.68 11.60
C PHE A 161 -8.13 25.94 12.49
N CYS A 162 -7.02 26.63 12.75
CA CYS A 162 -7.00 27.82 13.62
C CYS A 162 -7.93 28.96 13.16
N GLY A 163 -8.28 29.01 11.87
CA GLY A 163 -9.26 29.96 11.32
C GLY A 163 -10.70 29.72 11.74
N LEU A 164 -11.07 28.47 12.10
CA LEU A 164 -12.42 28.13 12.58
C LEU A 164 -12.64 28.52 14.05
N PHE A 165 -11.56 28.75 14.81
CA PHE A 165 -11.63 29.16 16.22
C PHE A 165 -11.51 30.68 16.41
N ARG A 166 -11.38 31.47 15.33
CA ARG A 166 -11.41 32.93 15.36
C ARG A 166 -12.78 33.46 14.96
N LYS A 167 -13.78 33.30 15.82
CA LYS A 167 -14.89 34.25 16.05
C LYS A 167 -15.92 33.66 17.01
N THR A 168 -16.01 34.24 18.21
CA THR A 168 -17.28 34.72 18.81
C THR A 168 -16.91 35.66 19.97
N LEU A 169 -16.46 36.89 19.65
CA LEU A 169 -16.56 38.05 20.53
C LEU A 169 -16.61 39.30 19.64
N ALA A 170 -17.75 39.53 19.00
CA ALA A 170 -18.08 40.82 18.40
C ALA A 170 -19.60 40.98 18.49
N GLY A 171 -20.04 41.82 19.43
CA GLY A 171 -21.45 42.12 19.63
C GLY A 171 -21.75 42.64 21.03
N LYS A 172 -21.17 43.77 21.44
CA LYS A 172 -21.77 44.62 22.47
C LYS A 172 -22.05 45.96 21.80
N GLY A 173 -23.34 46.16 21.49
CA GLY A 173 -23.84 47.38 20.87
C GLY A 173 -23.67 48.57 21.78
N ASP A 174 -23.33 49.70 21.16
CA ASP A 174 -23.48 51.02 21.72
C ASP A 174 -24.98 51.32 21.88
N GLU A 175 -25.40 51.67 23.08
CA GLU A 175 -26.67 52.35 23.31
C GLU A 175 -26.37 53.63 24.10
N LYS A 176 -26.37 54.75 23.37
CA LYS A 176 -26.49 56.10 23.93
C LYS A 176 -27.96 56.51 23.78
N CYS A 177 -28.60 56.82 24.90
CA CYS A 177 -29.55 57.92 25.10
C CYS A 177 -29.65 58.16 26.60
#